data_AF-B7PMM5-F1
#
_entry.id   AF-B7PMM5-F1
#
_cell.length_a   1.000
_cell.length_b   1.000
_cell.length_c   1.000
_cell.angle_alpha   90.00
_cell.angle_beta   90.00
_cell.angle_gamma   90.00
#
_symmetry.space_group_name_H-M   'P 1'
#
loop_
_entity.id
_entity.type
_entity.pdbx_description
1 polymer ?
#
loop_
_entity_poly.entity_id
_entity_poly.type
_entity_poly.pdbx_seq_one_letter_code
_entity_poly.pdbx_strand_id
1 'polypeptide(L)'
;VLRRVLQFLQSAFLKDVIDFNHNLRKQATNTFQTSISKLLMNSIYGKRIENPRTYNNVVISVSEDEVLKNHQKPNLKQFASISPTVVIFQFSQRALHLNEPVCAGFSILEMSKIVMYTFFYKRKS
;
A
#
# COMPACT_ATOMS: atom_id res chain seq x y z
N VAL A 1 15.55 26.19 -16.38
CA VAL A 1 15.75 26.30 -14.92
C VAL A 1 15.16 25.08 -14.24
N LEU A 2 15.99 24.09 -13.88
CA LEU A 2 15.56 22.94 -13.07
C LEU A 2 15.25 23.45 -11.66
N ARG A 3 13.96 23.44 -11.26
CA ARG A 3 13.51 24.05 -9.98
C ARG A 3 13.19 23.04 -8.87
N ARG A 4 13.31 21.73 -9.07
CA ARG A 4 12.95 20.72 -8.06
C ARG A 4 13.82 19.48 -8.18
N VAL A 5 15.03 19.52 -7.65
CA VAL A 5 15.85 18.32 -7.41
C VAL A 5 15.61 17.89 -5.97
N LEU A 6 15.07 16.69 -5.78
CA LEU A 6 14.93 16.07 -4.46
C LEU A 6 16.21 15.25 -4.20
N GLN A 7 16.96 15.62 -3.17
CA GLN A 7 18.11 14.88 -2.68
C GLN A 7 17.76 14.23 -1.35
N PHE A 8 18.21 13.01 -1.12
CA PHE A 8 17.96 12.27 0.12
C PHE A 8 19.17 11.46 0.53
N LEU A 9 19.30 11.24 1.85
CA LEU A 9 20.25 10.30 2.41
C LEU A 9 19.66 8.89 2.30
N GLN A 10 20.51 7.93 1.92
CA GLN A 10 20.11 6.54 1.78
C GLN A 10 20.61 5.72 2.96
N SER A 11 19.76 4.84 3.48
CA SER A 11 20.12 3.84 4.48
C SER A 11 19.49 2.50 4.11
N ALA A 12 20.08 1.41 4.60
CA ALA A 12 19.61 0.06 4.33
C ALA A 12 18.47 -0.36 5.27
N PHE A 13 17.47 0.50 5.47
CA PHE A 13 16.42 0.33 6.50
C PHE A 13 15.49 -0.88 6.29
N LEU A 14 15.46 -1.47 5.09
CA LEU A 14 14.72 -2.72 4.81
C LEU A 14 15.60 -3.97 4.83
N LYS A 15 16.92 -3.83 5.03
CA LYS A 15 17.88 -4.93 4.88
C LYS A 15 17.53 -6.13 5.76
N ASP A 16 17.28 -5.91 7.04
CA ASP A 16 17.01 -7.01 7.97
C ASP A 16 15.74 -7.78 7.59
N VAL A 17 14.71 -7.07 7.11
CA VAL A 17 13.46 -7.69 6.64
C VAL A 17 13.69 -8.45 5.33
N ILE A 18 14.49 -7.90 4.42
CA ILE A 18 14.84 -8.56 3.15
C ILE A 18 15.65 -9.83 3.42
N ASP A 19 16.66 -9.75 4.27
CA ASP A 19 17.53 -10.87 4.62
C ASP A 19 16.72 -11.98 5.32
N PHE A 20 15.83 -11.60 6.24
CA PHE A 20 14.91 -12.53 6.89
C PHE A 20 14.02 -13.27 5.88
N ASN A 21 13.34 -12.55 4.98
CA ASN A 21 12.49 -13.18 3.95
C ASN A 21 13.29 -14.01 2.94
N HIS A 22 14.52 -13.60 2.63
CA HIS A 22 15.42 -14.36 1.77
C HIS A 22 15.84 -15.69 2.42
N ASN A 23 16.12 -15.68 3.73
CA ASN A 23 16.43 -16.89 4.49
C ASN A 23 15.22 -17.83 4.59
N LEU A 24 14.02 -17.29 4.88
CA LEU A 24 12.79 -18.09 4.84
C LEU A 24 12.56 -18.72 3.47
N ARG A 25 12.80 -17.97 2.40
CA ARG A 25 12.68 -18.48 1.03
C ARG A 25 13.69 -19.58 0.73
N LYS A 26 14.93 -19.47 1.22
CA LYS A 26 15.95 -20.52 1.09
C LYS A 26 15.57 -21.81 1.82
N GLN A 27 14.91 -21.70 2.96
CA GLN A 27 14.50 -22.84 3.79
C GLN A 27 13.14 -23.42 3.39
N ALA A 28 12.42 -22.77 2.48
CA ALA A 28 11.10 -23.20 2.07
C ALA A 28 11.14 -24.57 1.40
N THR A 29 10.34 -25.50 1.90
CA THR A 29 10.22 -26.86 1.35
C THR A 29 9.09 -27.00 0.34
N ASN A 30 8.23 -25.98 0.24
CA ASN A 30 7.08 -25.98 -0.64
C ASN A 30 6.83 -24.61 -1.30
N THR A 31 5.97 -24.63 -2.32
CA THR A 31 5.59 -23.46 -3.11
C THR A 31 4.81 -22.43 -2.29
N PHE A 32 4.04 -22.87 -1.29
CA PHE A 32 3.27 -22.00 -0.41
C PHE A 32 4.17 -21.08 0.42
N GLN A 33 5.16 -21.63 1.12
CA GLN A 33 6.12 -20.88 1.93
C GLN A 33 6.94 -19.89 1.09
N THR A 34 7.36 -20.34 -0.11
CA THR A 34 8.05 -19.49 -1.09
C THR A 34 7.18 -18.31 -1.52
N SER A 35 5.88 -18.54 -1.70
CA SER A 35 4.91 -17.53 -2.14
C SER A 35 4.64 -16.50 -1.06
N ILE A 36 4.57 -16.90 0.21
CA ILE A 36 4.42 -15.98 1.35
C ILE A 36 5.60 -15.01 1.41
N SER A 37 6.83 -15.52 1.34
CA SER A 37 8.04 -14.67 1.42
C SER A 37 8.07 -13.63 0.29
N LYS A 38 7.65 -14.03 -0.92
CA LYS A 38 7.51 -13.11 -2.06
C LYS A 38 6.40 -12.09 -1.83
N LEU A 39 5.25 -12.53 -1.33
CA LEU A 39 4.11 -11.68 -1.06
C LEU A 39 4.47 -10.61 -0.04
N LEU A 40 5.12 -10.96 1.08
CA LEU A 40 5.52 -10.00 2.11
C LEU A 40 6.43 -8.90 1.55
N MET A 41 7.45 -9.27 0.77
CA MET A 41 8.33 -8.30 0.13
C MET A 41 7.57 -7.36 -0.83
N ASN A 42 6.70 -7.93 -1.67
CA ASN A 42 5.89 -7.15 -2.61
C ASN A 42 4.88 -6.24 -1.88
N SER A 43 4.28 -6.72 -0.80
CA SER A 43 3.33 -5.97 0.01
C SER A 43 4.00 -4.80 0.74
N ILE A 44 5.23 -4.97 1.23
CA ILE A 44 5.99 -3.86 1.83
C ILE A 44 6.19 -2.76 0.79
N TYR A 45 6.64 -3.11 -0.43
CA TYR A 45 6.77 -2.13 -1.50
C TYR A 45 5.43 -1.48 -1.86
N GLY A 46 4.38 -2.30 -2.09
CA GLY A 46 3.05 -1.83 -2.45
C GLY A 46 2.47 -0.87 -1.41
N LYS A 47 2.64 -1.18 -0.13
CA LYS A 47 2.23 -0.32 0.99
C LYS A 47 2.91 1.04 0.95
N ARG A 48 4.21 1.08 0.62
CA ARG A 48 5.01 2.32 0.57
C ARG A 48 4.57 3.29 -0.54
N ILE A 49 3.98 2.77 -1.62
CA ILE A 49 3.46 3.57 -2.75
C ILE A 49 1.93 3.66 -2.75
N GLU A 50 1.29 3.22 -1.68
CA GLU A 50 -0.16 3.24 -1.58
C GLU A 50 -0.68 4.68 -1.65
N ASN A 51 -1.85 4.87 -2.27
CA ASN A 51 -2.49 6.17 -2.39
C ASN A 51 -3.65 6.28 -1.39
N PRO A 52 -3.49 6.97 -0.24
CA PRO A 52 -4.55 7.04 0.76
C PRO A 52 -5.82 7.70 0.25
N ARG A 53 -5.77 8.48 -0.85
CA ARG A 53 -6.95 9.16 -1.44
C ARG A 53 -7.99 8.19 -1.98
N THR A 54 -7.59 6.96 -2.31
CA THR A 54 -8.52 5.94 -2.83
C THR A 54 -9.21 5.16 -1.73
N TYR A 55 -8.85 5.35 -0.46
CA TYR A 55 -9.50 4.62 0.62
C TYR A 55 -10.98 4.99 0.75
N ASN A 56 -11.81 3.97 0.92
CA ASN A 56 -13.21 4.13 1.24
C ASN A 56 -13.39 3.97 2.74
N ASN A 57 -14.00 4.98 3.38
CA ASN A 57 -14.42 4.85 4.76
C ASN A 57 -15.79 4.16 4.78
N VAL A 58 -15.83 2.91 5.21
CA VAL A 58 -17.02 2.07 5.20
C VAL A 58 -17.40 1.76 6.65
N VAL A 59 -18.66 1.98 7.01
CA VAL A 59 -19.21 1.67 8.33
C VAL A 59 -20.43 0.77 8.14
N ILE A 60 -20.51 -0.26 8.98
CA ILE A 60 -21.66 -1.16 9.05
C ILE A 60 -22.47 -0.76 10.27
N SER A 61 -23.78 -0.58 10.09
CA SER A 61 -24.71 -0.25 11.17
C SER A 61 -25.84 -1.25 11.22
N VAL A 62 -26.24 -1.59 12.46
CA VAL A 62 -27.26 -2.62 12.71
C VAL A 62 -28.44 -2.09 13.52
N SER A 63 -28.25 -1.01 14.29
CA SER A 63 -29.32 -0.36 15.04
C SER A 63 -29.89 0.84 14.28
N GLU A 64 -31.16 1.12 14.52
CA GLU A 64 -31.87 2.25 13.91
C GLU A 64 -31.23 3.59 14.29
N ASP A 65 -30.79 3.75 15.55
CA ASP A 65 -30.08 4.93 16.03
C ASP A 65 -28.76 5.17 15.28
N GLU A 66 -27.99 4.10 15.00
CA GLU A 66 -26.75 4.20 14.24
C GLU A 66 -27.01 4.55 12.77
N VAL A 67 -28.05 3.96 12.18
CA VAL A 67 -28.49 4.23 10.81
C VAL A 67 -28.86 5.71 10.68
N LEU A 68 -29.68 6.24 11.59
CA LEU A 68 -30.07 7.65 11.59
C LEU A 68 -28.84 8.56 11.78
N LYS A 69 -27.97 8.25 12.73
CA LYS A 69 -26.73 9.00 12.98
C LYS A 69 -25.80 9.01 11.76
N ASN A 70 -25.66 7.88 11.07
CA ASN A 70 -24.80 7.75 9.91
C ASN A 70 -25.41 8.39 8.65
N HIS A 71 -26.74 8.32 8.50
CA HIS A 71 -27.47 8.98 7.43
C HIS A 71 -27.35 10.51 7.49
N GLN A 72 -27.31 11.09 8.71
CA GLN A 72 -27.20 12.54 8.91
C GLN A 72 -25.80 13.12 8.69
N LYS A 73 -24.77 12.27 8.51
CA LYS A 73 -23.40 12.76 8.32
C LYS A 73 -23.25 13.44 6.94
N PRO A 74 -22.75 14.68 6.88
CA PRO A 74 -22.67 15.45 5.63
C PRO A 74 -21.67 14.90 4.60
N ASN A 75 -20.79 13.99 5.03
CA ASN A 75 -19.80 13.35 4.18
C ASN A 75 -20.24 11.96 3.70
N LEU A 76 -21.52 11.62 3.84
CA LEU A 76 -22.08 10.39 3.28
C LEU A 76 -22.04 10.44 1.75
N LYS A 77 -21.44 9.43 1.13
CA LYS A 77 -21.41 9.28 -0.34
C LYS A 77 -22.57 8.42 -0.82
N GLN A 78 -22.72 7.25 -0.21
CA GLN A 78 -23.75 6.27 -0.56
C GLN A 78 -23.96 5.30 0.61
N PHE A 79 -25.09 4.61 0.60
CA PHE A 79 -25.38 3.53 1.53
C PHE A 79 -26.13 2.41 0.81
N ALA A 80 -26.05 1.20 1.35
CA ALA A 80 -26.73 0.02 0.83
C ALA A 80 -27.17 -0.88 1.98
N SER A 81 -28.41 -1.35 1.93
CA SER A 81 -28.88 -2.40 2.85
C SER A 81 -28.39 -3.76 2.34
N ILE A 82 -27.67 -4.48 3.21
CA ILE A 82 -27.31 -5.89 2.93
C ILE A 82 -28.45 -6.81 3.38
N SER A 83 -29.08 -6.46 4.49
CA SER A 83 -30.19 -7.19 5.08
C SER A 83 -31.16 -6.21 5.74
N PRO A 84 -32.38 -6.65 6.14
CA PRO A 84 -33.38 -5.78 6.76
C PRO A 84 -32.87 -5.03 7.99
N THR A 85 -31.85 -5.57 8.68
CA THR A 85 -31.27 -4.99 9.88
C THR A 85 -29.87 -4.42 9.67
N VAL A 86 -29.21 -4.68 8.54
CA VAL A 86 -27.80 -4.30 8.33
C VAL A 86 -27.68 -3.35 7.14
N VAL A 87 -27.14 -2.16 7.41
CA VAL A 87 -26.89 -1.13 6.40
C VAL A 87 -25.41 -0.78 6.37
N ILE A 88 -24.82 -0.77 5.17
CA ILE A 88 -23.47 -0.27 4.92
C ILE A 88 -23.58 1.19 4.51
N PHE A 89 -22.76 2.04 5.12
CA PHE A 89 -22.55 3.43 4.73
C PHE A 89 -21.13 3.62 4.22
N GLN A 90 -20.98 4.31 3.10
CA GLN A 90 -19.71 4.74 2.56
C GLN A 90 -19.58 6.25 2.68
N PHE A 91 -18.51 6.71 3.32
CA PHE A 91 -18.23 8.11 3.55
C PHE A 91 -17.06 8.62 2.71
N SER A 92 -17.09 9.91 2.37
CA SER A 92 -15.91 10.62 1.91
C SER A 92 -14.94 10.87 3.07
N GLN A 93 -13.65 10.88 2.77
CA GLN A 93 -12.61 11.17 3.75
C GLN A 93 -12.69 12.64 4.17
N ARG A 94 -12.81 12.89 5.48
CA ARG A 94 -12.81 14.26 6.03
C ARG A 94 -11.40 14.83 6.17
N ALA A 95 -10.44 13.97 6.50
CA ALA A 95 -9.04 14.31 6.64
C ALA A 95 -8.20 13.25 5.93
N LEU A 96 -7.17 13.70 5.23
CA LEU A 96 -6.23 12.85 4.49
C LEU A 96 -4.87 12.93 5.17
N HIS A 97 -4.41 11.83 5.74
CA HIS A 97 -3.05 11.72 6.26
C HIS A 97 -2.16 11.12 5.17
N LEU A 98 -1.14 11.88 4.75
CA LEU A 98 -0.12 11.44 3.78
C LEU A 98 1.13 10.97 4.52
N ASN A 99 0.99 9.85 5.24
CA ASN A 99 2.06 9.25 6.04
C ASN A 99 2.83 8.15 5.30
N GLU A 100 2.36 7.74 4.11
CA GLU A 100 3.07 6.75 3.30
C GLU A 100 4.33 7.37 2.69
N PRO A 101 5.52 6.74 2.84
CA PRO A 101 6.77 7.30 2.33
C PRO A 101 6.93 6.97 0.83
N VAL A 102 6.07 7.58 0.02
CA VAL A 102 6.00 7.39 -1.44
C VAL A 102 7.34 7.67 -2.13
N CYS A 103 8.13 8.63 -1.62
CA CYS A 103 9.46 8.94 -2.15
C CYS A 103 10.42 7.75 -2.05
N ALA A 104 10.33 6.94 -0.99
CA ALA A 104 11.14 5.74 -0.85
C ALA A 104 10.72 4.68 -1.88
N GLY A 105 9.41 4.47 -2.05
CA GLY A 105 8.89 3.56 -3.07
C GLY A 105 9.27 3.97 -4.50
N PHE A 106 9.15 5.25 -4.83
CA PHE A 106 9.62 5.81 -6.10
C PHE A 106 11.10 5.53 -6.33
N SER A 107 11.94 5.81 -5.33
CA SER A 107 13.40 5.59 -5.41
C SER A 107 13.75 4.11 -5.62
N ILE A 108 13.06 3.19 -4.94
CA ILE A 108 13.23 1.74 -5.13
C ILE A 108 12.93 1.34 -6.58
N LEU A 109 11.85 1.86 -7.17
CA LEU A 109 11.46 1.55 -8.54
C LEU A 109 12.48 2.07 -9.56
N GLU A 110 12.91 3.33 -9.40
CA GLU A 110 13.90 3.93 -10.30
C GLU A 110 15.25 3.21 -10.24
N MET A 111 15.73 2.86 -9.04
CA MET A 111 16.95 2.06 -8.88
C MET A 111 16.81 0.68 -9.53
N SER A 112 15.64 0.04 -9.40
CA SER A 112 15.37 -1.26 -10.02
C SER A 112 15.41 -1.19 -11.56
N LYS A 113 14.88 -0.11 -12.15
CA LYS A 113 15.00 0.16 -13.60
C LYS A 113 16.45 0.32 -14.01
N ILE A 114 17.24 1.10 -13.28
CA ILE A 114 18.67 1.31 -13.58
C ILE A 114 19.43 -0.02 -13.58
N VAL A 115 19.18 -0.89 -12.60
CA VAL A 115 19.79 -2.23 -12.55
C VAL A 115 19.41 -3.06 -13.77
N MET A 116 18.13 -3.08 -14.15
CA MET A 116 17.64 -3.81 -15.32
C MET A 116 18.25 -3.27 -16.63
N TYR A 117 18.29 -1.95 -16.81
CA TYR A 117 18.91 -1.33 -17.97
C TYR A 117 20.41 -1.63 -18.04
N THR A 118 21.11 -1.48 -16.92
CA THR A 118 22.54 -1.78 -16.82
C THR A 118 22.84 -3.22 -17.23
N PHE A 119 22.04 -4.18 -16.75
CA PHE A 119 22.15 -5.58 -17.15
C PHE A 119 21.93 -5.77 -18.65
N PHE A 120 20.87 -5.18 -19.21
CA PHE A 120 20.53 -5.33 -20.63
C PHE A 120 21.61 -4.77 -21.56
N TYR A 121 22.13 -3.58 -21.26
CA TYR A 121 23.12 -2.91 -22.12
C TYR A 121 24.54 -3.46 -21.94
N LYS A 122 24.95 -3.84 -20.72
CA LYS A 122 26.28 -4.46 -20.50
C LYS A 122 26.39 -5.87 -21.05
N ARG A 123 25.28 -6.60 -21.23
CA ARG A 123 25.29 -7.94 -21.86
C ARG A 123 25.39 -7.88 -23.39
N LYS A 124 25.18 -6.71 -24.00
CA LYS A 124 25.24 -6.50 -25.46
C LYS A 124 26.58 -5.91 -25.93
N SER A 125 27.50 -5.59 -25.00
CA SER A 125 28.91 -5.27 -25.27
C SER A 125 29.77 -6.49 -24.99
#